data_AF-A0A1G8PW14-F1
#
_entry.id   AF-A0A1G8PW14-F1
#
_cell.length_a   1.000
_cell.length_b   1.000
_cell.length_c   1.000
_cell.angle_alpha   90.00
_cell.angle_beta   90.00
_cell.angle_gamma   90.00
#
_symmetry.space_group_name_H-M   'P 1'
#
loop_
_entity.id
_entity.type
_entity.pdbx_description
1 polymer ?
#
loop_
_entity_poly.entity_id
_entity_poly.type
_entity_poly.pdbx_seq_one_letter_code
_entity_poly.pdbx_strand_id
1 'polypeptide(L)'
;MSLAVQFQTMFAMMAMGLVLGMNLDFYHRLTIRSVKAFWTRLAWDLLFWLVQVLLVFYVLLHVNEGELRIYIFFSIAAGFFIYRRYGRSPFIKTMELGFSIVRWTRSTIAALIRIFIISPIKFILKLITSSVMIGITISGNVLFFLLNLLIFPLKLAARILIPVFRRLLPQPIITFLEKTFQSVRKRVKKWRIFK
;
A
#
# COMPACT_ATOMS: atom_id res chain seq x y z
N MET A 1 -28.02 -30.69 -47.03
CA MET A 1 -28.40 -29.55 -46.15
C MET A 1 -29.59 -28.79 -46.73
N SER A 2 -30.57 -28.40 -45.91
CA SER A 2 -31.66 -27.53 -46.34
C SER A 2 -31.22 -26.05 -46.35
N LEU A 3 -31.92 -25.20 -47.11
CA LEU A 3 -31.64 -23.76 -47.17
C LEU A 3 -31.79 -23.09 -45.79
N ALA A 4 -32.71 -23.58 -44.97
CA ALA A 4 -32.92 -23.09 -43.60
C ALA A 4 -31.65 -23.27 -42.73
N VAL A 5 -31.01 -24.44 -42.81
CA VAL A 5 -29.75 -24.73 -42.09
C VAL A 5 -28.63 -23.82 -42.57
N GLN A 6 -28.58 -23.48 -43.86
CA GLN A 6 -27.58 -22.56 -44.40
C GLN A 6 -27.74 -21.15 -43.80
N PHE A 7 -28.95 -20.59 -43.78
CA PHE A 7 -29.19 -19.29 -43.15
C PHE A 7 -28.90 -19.32 -41.65
N GLN A 8 -29.33 -20.38 -40.95
CA GLN A 8 -29.03 -20.54 -39.52
C GLN A 8 -27.52 -20.56 -39.27
N THR A 9 -26.76 -21.26 -40.12
CA THR A 9 -25.29 -21.28 -40.05
C THR A 9 -24.72 -19.89 -40.29
N MET A 10 -25.18 -19.16 -41.30
CA MET A 10 -24.70 -17.81 -41.58
C MET A 10 -24.92 -16.86 -40.40
N PHE A 11 -26.11 -16.88 -39.79
CA PHE A 11 -26.39 -16.06 -38.61
C PHE A 11 -25.58 -16.49 -37.38
N ALA A 12 -25.43 -17.80 -37.14
CA ALA A 12 -24.60 -18.32 -36.05
C ALA A 12 -23.13 -17.90 -36.22
N MET A 13 -22.60 -18.01 -37.43
CA MET A 13 -21.24 -17.61 -37.76
C MET A 13 -21.03 -16.10 -37.67
N MET A 14 -22.04 -15.32 -38.03
CA MET A 14 -22.05 -13.87 -37.82
C MET A 14 -22.07 -13.52 -36.31
N ALA A 15 -22.86 -14.21 -35.50
CA ALA A 15 -22.84 -14.06 -34.05
C ALA A 15 -21.48 -14.44 -33.46
N MET A 16 -20.85 -15.50 -33.96
CA MET A 16 -19.47 -15.85 -33.60
C MET A 16 -18.48 -14.76 -33.97
N GLY A 17 -18.64 -14.09 -35.12
CA GLY A 17 -17.88 -12.89 -35.48
C GLY A 17 -18.00 -11.75 -34.45
N LEU A 18 -19.20 -11.52 -33.91
CA LEU A 18 -19.41 -10.55 -32.83
C LEU A 18 -18.65 -10.96 -31.56
N VAL A 19 -18.80 -12.23 -31.16
CA VAL A 19 -18.13 -12.80 -29.97
C VAL A 19 -16.61 -12.75 -30.10
N LEU A 20 -16.05 -13.09 -31.27
CA LEU A 20 -14.62 -12.95 -31.57
C LEU A 20 -14.15 -11.53 -31.34
N GLY A 21 -14.90 -10.54 -31.84
CA GLY A 21 -14.59 -9.12 -31.66
C GLY A 21 -14.59 -8.70 -30.19
N MET A 22 -15.60 -9.11 -29.42
CA MET A 22 -15.70 -8.85 -27.98
C MET A 22 -14.53 -9.47 -27.22
N ASN A 23 -14.26 -10.76 -27.47
CA ASN A 23 -13.18 -11.50 -26.84
C ASN A 23 -11.82 -10.87 -27.16
N LEU A 24 -11.62 -10.39 -28.39
CA LEU A 24 -10.39 -9.74 -28.81
C LEU A 24 -10.15 -8.41 -28.08
N ASP A 25 -11.17 -7.56 -27.93
CA ASP A 25 -11.04 -6.31 -27.18
C ASP A 25 -10.81 -6.58 -25.67
N PHE A 26 -11.48 -7.58 -25.10
CA PHE A 26 -11.29 -8.02 -23.72
C PHE A 26 -9.87 -8.52 -23.48
N TYR A 27 -9.42 -9.45 -24.33
CA TYR A 27 -8.09 -10.04 -24.29
C TYR A 27 -7.00 -8.97 -24.40
N HIS A 28 -7.08 -8.07 -25.39
CA HIS A 28 -6.10 -7.00 -25.54
C HIS A 28 -6.01 -6.10 -24.31
N ARG A 29 -7.15 -5.73 -23.70
CA ARG A 29 -7.16 -4.84 -22.54
C ARG A 29 -6.52 -5.48 -21.30
N LEU A 30 -6.71 -6.79 -21.11
CA LEU A 30 -6.12 -7.53 -19.99
C LEU A 30 -4.65 -7.88 -20.25
N THR A 31 -4.32 -8.42 -21.42
CA THR A 31 -3.01 -9.02 -21.70
C THR A 31 -1.96 -7.98 -22.04
N ILE A 32 -2.26 -6.95 -22.84
CA ILE A 32 -1.27 -5.90 -23.19
C ILE A 32 -0.77 -5.16 -21.94
N ARG A 33 -1.67 -4.87 -20.99
CA ARG A 33 -1.32 -4.13 -19.78
C ARG A 33 -0.59 -4.98 -18.75
N SER A 34 -0.88 -6.28 -18.70
CA SER A 34 -0.38 -7.16 -17.65
C SER A 34 0.89 -7.92 -18.05
N VAL A 35 1.04 -8.27 -19.33
CA VAL A 35 2.13 -9.14 -19.83
C VAL A 35 3.10 -8.34 -20.70
N LYS A 36 4.26 -8.02 -20.13
CA LYS A 36 5.34 -7.29 -20.83
C LYS A 36 6.34 -8.21 -21.54
N ALA A 37 6.53 -9.42 -21.03
CA ALA A 37 7.47 -10.38 -21.60
C ALA A 37 6.99 -10.90 -22.96
N PHE A 38 7.86 -10.87 -23.97
CA PHE A 38 7.53 -11.24 -25.35
C PHE A 38 7.06 -12.69 -25.47
N TRP A 39 7.85 -13.64 -24.95
CA TRP A 39 7.53 -15.07 -25.03
C TRP A 39 6.21 -15.43 -24.34
N THR A 40 5.94 -14.82 -23.17
CA THR A 40 4.68 -15.03 -22.46
C THR A 40 3.50 -14.46 -23.23
N ARG A 41 3.65 -13.27 -23.84
CA ARG A 41 2.60 -12.68 -24.68
C ARG A 41 2.30 -13.56 -25.89
N LEU A 42 3.33 -14.06 -26.57
CA LEU A 42 3.17 -14.96 -27.72
C LEU A 42 2.41 -16.23 -27.33
N ALA A 43 2.73 -16.84 -26.18
CA ALA A 43 2.01 -18.01 -25.69
C ALA A 43 0.52 -17.72 -25.43
N TRP A 44 0.21 -16.56 -24.84
CA TRP A 44 -1.17 -16.12 -24.65
C TRP A 44 -1.89 -15.82 -25.96
N ASP A 45 -1.21 -15.23 -26.95
CA ASP A 45 -1.78 -14.94 -28.27
C ASP A 45 -2.14 -16.24 -29.00
N LEU A 46 -1.24 -17.22 -28.98
CA LEU A 46 -1.48 -18.55 -29.56
C LEU A 46 -2.63 -19.26 -28.85
N LEU A 47 -2.65 -19.27 -27.52
CA LEU A 47 -3.73 -19.88 -26.74
C LEU A 47 -5.07 -19.21 -27.02
N PHE A 48 -5.10 -17.89 -27.11
CA PHE A 48 -6.30 -17.13 -27.43
C PHE A 48 -6.87 -17.54 -28.79
N TRP A 49 -6.04 -17.55 -29.85
CA TRP A 49 -6.49 -17.93 -31.18
C TRP A 49 -6.92 -19.39 -31.25
N LEU A 50 -6.22 -20.29 -30.57
CA LEU A 50 -6.62 -21.69 -30.48
C LEU A 50 -8.02 -21.84 -29.88
N VAL A 51 -8.29 -21.18 -28.74
CA VAL A 51 -9.61 -21.18 -28.09
C VAL A 51 -10.68 -20.58 -29.00
N GLN A 52 -10.39 -19.47 -29.68
CA GLN A 52 -11.34 -18.85 -30.60
C GLN A 52 -11.68 -19.76 -31.79
N VAL A 53 -10.68 -20.40 -32.40
CA VAL A 53 -10.90 -21.35 -33.50
C VAL A 53 -11.71 -22.55 -33.03
N LEU A 54 -11.38 -23.13 -31.88
CA LEU A 54 -12.13 -24.25 -31.30
C LEU A 54 -13.58 -23.86 -30.99
N LEU A 55 -13.81 -22.66 -30.48
CA LEU A 55 -15.14 -22.15 -30.18
C LEU A 55 -15.98 -21.98 -31.46
N VAL A 56 -15.42 -21.37 -32.51
CA VAL A 56 -16.08 -21.23 -33.81
C VAL A 56 -16.39 -22.60 -34.40
N PHE A 57 -15.42 -23.52 -34.38
CA PHE A 57 -15.58 -24.87 -34.92
C PHE A 57 -16.63 -25.67 -34.14
N TYR A 58 -16.66 -25.54 -32.81
CA TYR A 58 -17.68 -26.16 -31.96
C TYR A 58 -19.09 -25.70 -32.34
N VAL A 59 -19.31 -24.40 -32.49
CA VAL A 59 -20.62 -23.86 -32.91
C VAL A 59 -20.94 -24.31 -34.33
N LEU A 60 -19.95 -24.36 -35.22
CA LEU A 60 -20.14 -24.84 -36.58
C LEU A 60 -20.52 -26.32 -36.62
N LEU A 61 -19.93 -27.15 -35.76
CA LEU A 61 -20.27 -28.56 -35.60
C LEU A 61 -21.73 -28.75 -35.17
N HIS A 62 -22.22 -27.89 -34.28
CA HIS A 62 -23.59 -27.97 -33.79
C HIS A 62 -24.64 -27.50 -34.80
N VAL A 63 -24.31 -26.53 -35.64
CA VAL A 63 -25.28 -25.90 -36.56
C VAL A 63 -25.22 -26.50 -37.95
N ASN A 64 -24.05 -26.97 -38.39
CA ASN A 64 -23.79 -27.39 -39.77
C ASN A 64 -22.98 -28.71 -39.82
N GLU A 65 -22.91 -29.49 -38.74
CA GLU A 65 -22.12 -30.74 -38.69
C GLU A 65 -20.63 -30.53 -39.02
N GLY A 66 -20.13 -29.29 -38.94
CA GLY A 66 -18.73 -28.95 -39.17
C GLY A 66 -18.38 -28.74 -40.65
N GLU A 67 -19.35 -28.63 -41.55
CA GLU A 67 -19.07 -28.39 -42.97
C GLU A 67 -18.45 -27.00 -43.18
N LEU A 68 -17.18 -26.97 -43.58
CA LEU A 68 -16.47 -25.73 -43.87
C LEU A 68 -16.76 -25.26 -45.30
N ARG A 69 -17.46 -24.13 -45.40
CA ARG A 69 -17.81 -23.46 -46.66
C ARG A 69 -17.35 -22.02 -46.68
N ILE A 70 -17.08 -21.49 -47.87
CA ILE A 70 -16.51 -20.14 -48.06
C ILE A 70 -17.40 -19.04 -47.44
N TYR A 71 -18.73 -19.15 -47.52
CA TYR A 71 -19.63 -18.13 -46.96
C TYR A 71 -19.53 -17.99 -45.43
N ILE A 72 -19.06 -19.02 -44.72
CA ILE A 72 -18.88 -18.96 -43.26
C ILE A 72 -17.84 -17.91 -42.89
N PHE A 73 -16.73 -17.85 -43.63
CA PHE A 73 -15.69 -16.85 -43.41
C PHE A 73 -16.23 -15.44 -43.63
N PHE A 74 -17.07 -15.24 -44.65
CA PHE A 74 -17.74 -13.97 -44.88
C PHE A 74 -18.72 -13.60 -43.77
N SER A 75 -19.50 -14.56 -43.27
CA SER A 75 -20.41 -14.34 -42.13
C SER A 75 -19.65 -13.93 -40.87
N ILE A 76 -18.57 -14.63 -40.53
CA ILE A 76 -17.71 -14.29 -39.39
C ILE A 76 -17.11 -12.89 -39.56
N ALA A 77 -16.56 -12.59 -40.73
CA ALA A 77 -15.98 -11.28 -41.03
C ALA A 77 -17.03 -10.16 -40.90
N ALA A 78 -18.22 -10.37 -41.46
CA ALA A 78 -19.32 -9.42 -41.36
C ALA A 78 -19.72 -9.17 -39.89
N GLY A 79 -19.87 -10.23 -39.10
CA GLY A 79 -20.12 -10.14 -37.66
C GLY A 79 -19.05 -9.34 -36.94
N PHE A 80 -17.77 -9.64 -37.20
CA PHE A 80 -16.65 -8.92 -36.62
C PHE A 80 -16.67 -7.43 -36.97
N PHE A 81 -16.95 -7.06 -38.22
CA PHE A 81 -17.06 -5.65 -38.63
C PHE A 81 -18.25 -4.94 -37.97
N ILE A 82 -19.38 -5.61 -37.83
CA ILE A 82 -20.55 -5.07 -37.13
C ILE A 82 -20.23 -4.80 -35.66
N TYR A 83 -19.56 -5.73 -34.98
CA TYR A 83 -19.06 -5.48 -33.63
C TYR A 83 -18.10 -4.29 -33.63
N ARG A 84 -17.13 -4.24 -34.53
CA ARG A 84 -16.12 -3.18 -34.57
C ARG A 84 -16.74 -1.80 -34.77
N ARG A 85 -17.78 -1.69 -35.58
CA ARG A 85 -18.46 -0.43 -35.90
C ARG A 85 -19.47 0.01 -34.85
N TYR A 86 -20.30 -0.92 -34.36
CA TYR A 86 -21.46 -0.61 -33.52
C TYR A 86 -21.35 -1.18 -32.10
N GLY A 87 -20.89 -2.42 -31.96
CA GLY A 87 -20.84 -3.13 -30.67
C GLY A 87 -19.69 -2.72 -29.74
N ARG A 88 -18.59 -2.21 -30.28
CA ARG A 88 -17.37 -1.91 -29.51
C ARG A 88 -17.56 -0.79 -28.49
N SER A 89 -18.23 0.30 -28.88
CA SER A 89 -18.47 1.45 -27.99
C SER A 89 -19.28 1.07 -26.75
N PRO A 90 -20.48 0.44 -26.86
CA PRO A 90 -21.21 0.02 -25.67
C PRO A 90 -20.46 -1.03 -24.86
N PHE A 91 -19.78 -1.99 -25.51
CA PHE A 91 -19.00 -3.01 -24.81
C PHE A 91 -17.89 -2.40 -23.93
N ILE A 92 -17.11 -1.46 -24.46
CA ILE A 92 -16.05 -0.80 -23.70
C ILE A 92 -16.63 0.01 -22.52
N LYS A 93 -17.76 0.69 -22.70
CA LYS A 93 -18.43 1.42 -21.61
C LYS A 93 -18.85 0.48 -20.48
N THR A 94 -19.45 -0.67 -20.82
CA THR A 94 -19.83 -1.69 -19.84
C THR A 94 -18.61 -2.23 -19.09
N MET A 95 -17.51 -2.50 -19.80
CA MET A 95 -16.25 -2.93 -19.19
C MET A 95 -15.70 -1.90 -18.20
N GLU A 96 -15.73 -0.62 -18.55
CA GLU A 96 -15.22 0.46 -17.69
C GLU A 96 -16.06 0.64 -16.44
N LEU A 97 -17.38 0.45 -16.55
CA LEU A 97 -18.29 0.42 -15.42
C LEU A 97 -17.94 -0.75 -14.47
N GLY A 98 -17.70 -1.94 -15.02
CA GLY A 98 -17.21 -3.10 -14.25
C GLY A 98 -15.90 -2.82 -13.52
N PHE A 99 -14.90 -2.26 -14.20
CA PHE A 99 -13.63 -1.88 -13.56
C PHE A 99 -13.79 -0.77 -12.52
N SER A 100 -14.74 0.15 -12.71
CA SER A 100 -15.06 1.17 -11.72
C SER A 100 -15.62 0.54 -10.44
N ILE A 101 -16.57 -0.39 -10.57
CA ILE A 101 -17.14 -1.13 -9.44
C ILE A 101 -16.05 -1.87 -8.69
N VAL A 102 -15.19 -2.63 -9.37
CA VAL A 102 -14.10 -3.37 -8.71
C VAL A 102 -13.16 -2.42 -7.94
N ARG A 103 -12.78 -1.28 -8.53
CA ARG A 103 -11.94 -0.28 -7.85
C ARG A 103 -12.64 0.33 -6.64
N TRP A 104 -13.93 0.64 -6.78
CA TRP A 104 -14.74 1.15 -5.68
C TRP A 104 -14.82 0.14 -4.54
N THR A 105 -15.16 -1.13 -4.83
CA THR A 105 -15.22 -2.20 -3.84
C THR A 105 -13.89 -2.38 -3.11
N ARG A 106 -12.76 -2.42 -3.83
CA ARG A 106 -11.43 -2.54 -3.22
C ARG A 106 -11.12 -1.35 -2.30
N SER A 107 -11.43 -0.14 -2.73
CA SER A 107 -11.22 1.08 -1.95
C SER A 107 -12.08 1.07 -0.68
N THR A 108 -13.35 0.69 -0.80
CA THR A 108 -14.28 0.58 0.32
C THR A 108 -13.81 -0.45 1.34
N ILE A 109 -13.37 -1.63 0.89
CA ILE A 109 -12.82 -2.66 1.79
C ILE A 109 -11.56 -2.13 2.51
N ALA A 110 -10.64 -1.49 1.78
CA ALA A 110 -9.44 -0.93 2.39
C ALA A 110 -9.75 0.20 3.39
N ALA A 111 -10.76 1.02 3.11
CA ALA A 111 -11.24 2.06 4.01
C ALA A 111 -11.87 1.46 5.28
N LEU A 112 -12.70 0.42 5.13
CA LEU A 112 -13.27 -0.30 6.26
C LEU A 112 -12.19 -0.90 7.16
N ILE A 113 -11.20 -1.60 6.59
CA ILE A 113 -10.06 -2.15 7.34
C ILE A 113 -9.31 -1.02 8.07
N ARG A 114 -9.10 0.12 7.42
CA ARG A 114 -8.40 1.25 8.04
C ARG A 114 -9.17 1.82 9.23
N ILE A 115 -10.48 1.99 9.10
CA ILE A 115 -11.33 2.57 10.15
C ILE A 115 -11.53 1.58 11.30
N PHE A 116 -11.85 0.31 10.99
CA PHE A 116 -12.20 -0.69 12.00
C PHE A 116 -11.01 -1.42 12.62
N ILE A 117 -9.86 -1.47 11.95
CA ILE A 117 -8.69 -2.22 12.45
C ILE A 117 -7.53 -1.26 12.73
N ILE A 118 -7.09 -0.50 11.73
CA ILE A 118 -5.87 0.33 11.87
C ILE A 118 -6.07 1.47 12.88
N SER A 119 -7.19 2.19 12.79
CA SER A 119 -7.50 3.31 13.69
C SER A 119 -7.57 2.90 15.17
N PRO A 120 -8.35 1.87 15.57
CA PRO A 120 -8.42 1.47 16.98
C PRO A 120 -7.09 0.93 17.50
N ILE A 121 -6.32 0.19 16.70
CA ILE A 121 -4.99 -0.28 17.14
C ILE A 121 -4.06 0.91 17.42
N LYS A 122 -4.04 1.93 16.55
CA LYS A 122 -3.25 3.14 16.80
C LYS A 122 -3.70 3.88 18.05
N PHE A 123 -5.02 3.93 18.30
CA PHE A 123 -5.56 4.54 19.52
C PHE A 123 -5.11 3.79 20.77
N ILE A 124 -5.18 2.45 20.76
CA ILE A 124 -4.72 1.59 21.86
C ILE A 124 -3.22 1.77 22.11
N LEU A 125 -2.40 1.75 21.05
CA LEU A 125 -0.95 1.98 21.17
C LEU A 125 -0.65 3.36 21.76
N LYS A 126 -1.36 4.40 21.31
CA LYS A 126 -1.21 5.76 21.84
C LYS A 126 -1.58 5.82 23.32
N LEU A 127 -2.66 5.16 23.73
CA LEU A 127 -3.06 5.01 25.13
C LEU A 127 -1.95 4.38 25.95
N ILE A 128 -1.41 3.23 25.52
CA ILE A 128 -0.33 2.52 26.22
C ILE A 128 0.90 3.44 26.38
N THR A 129 1.35 4.06 25.29
CA THR A 129 2.52 4.95 25.35
C THR A 129 2.28 6.15 26.28
N SER A 130 1.07 6.69 26.31
CA SER A 130 0.73 7.82 27.17
C SER A 130 0.73 7.40 28.64
N SER A 131 0.16 6.23 28.97
CA SER A 131 0.17 5.67 30.32
C SER A 131 1.60 5.41 30.82
N VAL A 132 2.47 4.85 29.97
CA VAL A 132 3.88 4.60 30.32
C VAL A 132 4.62 5.91 30.58
N MET A 133 4.44 6.92 29.72
CA MET A 133 5.07 8.24 29.91
C MET A 133 4.66 8.92 31.22
N ILE A 134 3.38 8.81 31.58
CA ILE A 134 2.88 9.32 32.87
C ILE A 134 3.57 8.59 34.03
N GLY A 135 3.66 7.25 33.97
CA GLY A 135 4.33 6.46 35.01
C GLY A 135 5.80 6.83 35.20
N ILE A 136 6.55 7.02 34.11
CA ILE A 136 7.95 7.46 34.16
C ILE A 136 8.06 8.87 34.77
N THR A 137 7.19 9.79 34.35
CA THR A 137 7.22 11.18 34.83
C THR A 137 6.92 11.26 36.33
N ILE A 138 5.92 10.51 36.81
CA ILE A 138 5.59 10.43 38.24
C ILE A 138 6.76 9.82 39.01
N SER A 139 7.30 8.68 38.54
CA SER A 139 8.42 8.01 39.20
C SER A 139 9.66 8.91 39.30
N GLY A 140 9.97 9.64 38.21
CA GLY A 140 11.07 10.60 38.17
C GLY A 140 10.85 11.78 39.13
N ASN A 141 9.64 12.32 39.19
CA ASN A 141 9.29 13.41 40.12
C ASN A 141 9.38 12.96 41.58
N VAL A 142 8.90 11.75 41.90
CA VAL A 142 9.02 11.18 43.26
C VAL A 142 10.49 10.98 43.62
N LEU A 143 11.29 10.41 42.72
CA LEU A 143 12.73 10.22 42.94
C LEU A 143 13.44 11.56 43.14
N PHE A 144 13.15 12.57 42.32
CA PHE A 144 13.71 13.91 42.46
C PHE A 144 13.30 14.55 43.79
N PHE A 145 12.04 14.39 44.20
CA PHE A 145 11.54 14.86 45.49
C PHE A 145 12.28 14.20 46.66
N LEU A 146 12.44 12.87 46.63
CA LEU A 146 13.18 12.11 47.65
C LEU A 146 14.66 12.52 47.70
N LEU A 147 15.31 12.65 46.54
CA LEU A 147 16.70 13.12 46.47
C LEU A 147 16.83 14.53 47.02
N ASN A 148 15.92 15.44 46.66
CA ASN A 148 15.97 16.80 47.15
C ASN A 148 15.67 16.87 48.65
N LEU A 149 14.80 15.98 49.17
CA LEU A 149 14.54 15.82 50.60
C LEU A 149 15.77 15.30 51.36
N LEU A 150 16.53 14.37 50.78
CA LEU A 150 17.76 13.82 51.37
C LEU A 150 18.92 14.83 51.32
N ILE A 151 19.02 15.61 50.24
CA ILE A 151 20.06 16.62 50.06
C ILE A 151 19.71 17.92 50.82
N PHE A 152 18.45 18.15 51.18
CA PHE A 152 18.01 19.31 51.97
C PHE A 152 18.77 19.47 53.30
N PRO A 153 18.88 18.47 54.19
CA PRO A 153 19.66 18.59 55.42
C PRO A 153 21.14 18.80 55.13
N LEU A 154 21.68 18.19 54.06
CA LEU A 154 23.08 18.42 53.65
C LEU A 154 23.31 19.86 53.17
N LYS A 155 22.37 20.43 52.40
CA LYS A 155 22.40 21.83 51.95
C LYS A 155 22.26 22.79 53.13
N LEU A 156 21.39 22.48 54.09
CA LEU A 156 21.21 23.27 55.29
C LEU A 156 22.47 23.23 56.16
N ALA A 157 23.02 22.04 56.40
CA ALA A 157 24.28 21.85 57.11
C ALA A 157 25.44 22.56 56.40
N ALA A 158 25.56 22.45 55.08
CA ALA A 158 26.56 23.17 54.31
C ALA A 158 26.39 24.69 54.42
N ARG A 159 25.16 25.22 54.37
CA ARG A 159 24.89 26.65 54.53
C ARG A 159 25.32 27.18 55.90
N ILE A 160 25.22 26.37 56.95
CA ILE A 160 25.62 26.73 58.32
C ILE A 160 27.14 26.52 58.51
N LEU A 161 27.69 25.42 58.01
CA LEU A 161 29.11 25.05 58.20
C LEU A 161 30.05 25.90 57.35
N ILE A 162 29.70 26.26 56.10
CA ILE A 162 30.55 27.08 55.22
C ILE A 162 30.97 28.43 55.86
N PRO A 163 30.06 29.26 56.40
CA PRO A 163 30.46 30.52 57.02
C PRO A 163 31.26 30.33 58.32
N VAL A 164 31.02 29.25 59.07
CA VAL A 164 31.80 28.89 60.27
C VAL A 164 33.22 28.46 59.90
N PHE A 165 33.36 27.59 58.90
CA PHE A 165 34.66 27.14 58.38
C PHE A 165 35.48 28.29 57.78
N ARG A 166 34.82 29.26 57.13
CA ARG A 166 35.46 30.48 56.61
C ARG A 166 35.97 31.44 57.69
N ARG A 167 35.44 31.36 58.92
CA ARG A 167 35.91 32.16 60.06
C ARG A 167 37.07 31.51 60.82
N LEU A 168 37.19 30.19 60.75
CA LEU A 168 38.22 29.41 61.45
C LEU A 168 39.49 29.15 60.61
N LEU A 169 39.41 29.25 59.28
CA LEU A 169 40.55 29.01 58.40
C LEU A 169 41.39 30.28 58.16
N PRO A 170 42.74 30.17 58.19
CA PRO A 170 43.66 31.21 57.74
C PRO A 170 43.42 31.62 56.27
N GLN A 171 43.43 32.93 55.99
CA GLN A 171 43.23 33.53 54.65
C GLN A 171 44.07 32.90 53.50
N PRO A 172 45.32 32.43 53.70
CA PRO A 172 46.10 31.77 52.63
C PRO A 172 45.48 30.44 52.16
N ILE A 173 44.82 29.70 53.04
CA ILE A 173 44.23 28.39 52.71
C ILE A 173 42.93 28.60 51.93
N ILE A 174 42.14 29.61 52.28
CA ILE A 174 40.90 29.96 51.57
C ILE A 174 41.23 30.37 50.12
N THR A 175 42.22 31.25 49.95
CA THR A 175 42.66 31.70 48.61
C THR A 175 43.28 30.56 47.79
N PHE A 176 44.00 29.62 48.40
CA PHE A 176 44.49 28.43 47.72
C PHE A 176 43.36 27.49 47.26
N LEU A 177 42.36 27.25 48.12
CA LEU A 177 41.16 26.47 47.79
C LEU A 177 40.34 27.11 46.67
N GLU A 178 40.18 28.43 46.69
CA GLU A 178 39.48 29.14 45.60
C GLU A 178 40.25 29.05 44.28
N LYS A 179 41.59 29.15 44.31
CA LYS A 179 42.43 29.05 43.12
C LYS A 179 42.42 27.64 42.51
N THR A 180 42.43 26.60 43.35
CA THR A 180 42.31 25.21 42.91
C THR A 180 40.90 24.91 42.39
N PHE A 181 39.86 25.35 43.09
CA PHE A 181 38.47 25.18 42.64
C PHE A 181 38.21 25.89 41.30
N GLN A 182 38.72 27.11 41.11
CA GLN A 182 38.63 27.82 39.83
C GLN A 182 39.39 27.11 38.71
N SER A 183 40.55 26.53 39.01
CA SER A 183 41.35 25.77 38.02
C SER A 183 40.64 24.49 37.58
N VAL A 184 40.06 23.75 38.52
CA VAL A 184 39.24 22.55 38.24
C VAL A 184 37.97 22.94 37.47
N ARG A 185 37.27 24.01 37.88
CA ARG A 185 36.07 24.51 37.19
C ARG A 185 36.36 24.92 35.75
N LYS A 186 37.50 25.56 35.47
CA LYS A 186 37.94 25.88 34.11
C LYS A 186 38.19 24.62 33.28
N ARG A 187 38.86 23.59 33.84
CA ARG A 187 39.10 22.32 33.15
C ARG A 187 37.81 21.56 32.84
N VAL A 188 36.88 21.52 33.79
CA VAL A 188 35.55 20.90 33.60
C VAL A 188 34.70 21.65 32.57
N LYS A 189 34.71 22.99 32.57
CA LYS A 189 34.05 23.79 31.52
C LYS A 189 34.64 23.52 30.13
N LYS A 190 35.97 23.34 30.04
CA LYS A 190 36.66 23.05 28.78
C LYS A 190 36.28 21.67 28.23
N TRP A 191 36.10 20.68 29.11
CA TRP A 191 35.60 19.35 28.74
C TRP A 191 34.13 19.36 28.28
N ARG A 192 33.29 20.25 28.84
CA ARG A 192 31.87 20.38 28.47
C ARG A 192 31.62 21.08 27.12
N ILE A 193 32.68 21.58 26.46
CA ILE A 193 32.62 22.24 25.13
C ILE A 193 33.02 21.25 24.01
N PHE A 194 33.62 20.10 24.35
CA PHE A 194 34.10 19.09 23.39
C PHE A 194 33.15 17.87 23.25
N LYS A 195 31.88 18.02 23.60
CA LYS A 195 30.84 17.01 23.39
C LYS A 195 29.65 17.61 22.67
#